data_AF-A0AAI8VPK5-F1
#
_entry.id   AF-A0AAI8VPK5-F1
#
_cell.length_a   1.000
_cell.length_b   1.000
_cell.length_c   1.000
_cell.angle_alpha   90.00
_cell.angle_beta   90.00
_cell.angle_gamma   90.00
#
_symmetry.space_group_name_H-M   'P 1'
#
loop_
_entity.id
_entity.type
_entity.pdbx_description
1 polymer ?
#
loop_
_entity_poly.entity_id
_entity_poly.type
_entity_poly.pdbx_seq_one_letter_code
_entity_poly.pdbx_strand_id
1 'polypeptide(L)'
;MAAPKNSRKYDLVLVGASGYTGSLTAEYIVNYLPDDLKWVIVGRSEEKLESLAAVIKGMGAQRLQPAVEVVSFGDREEFHRLINSAKVCVTYWRIGEMVVEACAENSTDYIDCAGDTYLWHGFNKRYHEKAVTNEAALIQSCGIFTGPQDLLTWVAVRELVKRRSAKTKEVILSVIEASFVASAGSVESFIHQKGRGPEAVQASRDPWALSPVRGVSSSASTNLFGIRHDSTLGLLANSATGAPQDRAVIHKTWGLLQGTDKSYGDRFQYNEFDKVTSTKLAKRYLPPLSAGPDVEKTRDSPVKMEAVAVAEPGSGEKKKKKKKK
;
A
#
# COMPACT_ATOMS: atom_id res chain seq x y z
N MET A 1 -30.81 2.75 3.89
CA MET A 1 -29.85 3.88 3.79
C MET A 1 -28.89 3.76 4.95
N ALA A 2 -27.59 3.93 4.69
CA ALA A 2 -26.57 3.84 5.73
C ALA A 2 -26.74 4.99 6.73
N ALA A 3 -26.46 4.76 8.02
CA ALA A 3 -26.55 5.83 9.02
C ALA A 3 -25.48 6.91 8.75
N PRO A 4 -25.71 8.18 9.11
CA PRO A 4 -24.67 9.20 9.01
C PRO A 4 -23.37 8.75 9.70
N LYS A 5 -22.21 8.97 9.08
CA LYS A 5 -20.90 8.57 9.67
C LYS A 5 -20.76 9.06 11.13
N ASN A 6 -21.26 10.24 11.46
CA ASN A 6 -21.16 10.81 12.81
C ASN A 6 -22.02 10.11 13.88
N SER A 7 -23.00 9.28 13.49
CA SER A 7 -23.86 8.53 14.42
C SER A 7 -23.48 7.05 14.53
N ARG A 8 -22.34 6.64 13.98
CA ARG A 8 -21.87 5.25 14.02
C ARG A 8 -21.47 4.84 15.44
N LYS A 9 -21.65 3.56 15.76
CA LYS A 9 -21.29 2.97 17.07
C LYS A 9 -19.77 3.06 17.30
N TYR A 10 -19.00 2.81 16.25
CA TYR A 10 -17.54 2.84 16.27
C TYR A 10 -17.01 3.90 15.30
N ASP A 11 -15.89 4.51 15.67
CA ASP A 11 -15.05 5.29 14.77
C ASP A 11 -14.23 4.36 13.86
N LEU A 12 -13.76 3.22 14.39
CA LEU A 12 -12.88 2.30 13.68
C LEU A 12 -13.23 0.83 13.93
N VAL A 13 -13.27 0.03 12.87
CA VAL A 13 -13.26 -1.44 12.95
C VAL A 13 -11.93 -1.98 12.44
N LEU A 14 -11.26 -2.82 13.22
CA LEU A 14 -10.01 -3.48 12.86
C LEU A 14 -10.28 -4.95 12.55
N VAL A 15 -10.34 -5.30 11.27
CA VAL A 15 -10.60 -6.65 10.78
C VAL A 15 -9.30 -7.45 10.64
N GLY A 16 -9.29 -8.65 11.23
CA GLY A 16 -8.10 -9.50 11.30
C GLY A 16 -7.14 -9.08 12.42
N ALA A 17 -7.69 -8.53 13.51
CA ALA A 17 -6.92 -7.94 14.60
C ALA A 17 -5.94 -8.90 15.27
N SER A 18 -6.29 -10.19 15.40
CA SER A 18 -5.42 -11.19 16.03
C SER A 18 -4.32 -11.77 15.10
N GLY A 19 -4.21 -11.29 13.86
CA GLY A 19 -3.09 -11.60 12.97
C GLY A 19 -1.87 -10.71 13.24
N TYR A 20 -0.71 -11.08 12.68
CA TYR A 20 0.57 -10.37 12.91
C TYR A 20 0.50 -8.84 12.75
N THR A 21 0.06 -8.35 11.59
CA THR A 21 -0.03 -6.89 11.36
C THR A 21 -1.24 -6.30 12.05
N GLY A 22 -2.31 -7.08 12.24
CA GLY A 22 -3.48 -6.65 13.00
C GLY A 22 -3.13 -6.31 14.44
N SER A 23 -2.33 -7.15 15.11
CA SER A 23 -1.94 -6.91 16.51
C SER A 23 -1.02 -5.71 16.62
N LEU A 24 -0.05 -5.56 15.71
CA LEU A 24 0.79 -4.36 15.62
C LEU A 24 -0.02 -3.09 15.35
N THR A 25 -1.08 -3.19 14.54
CA THR A 25 -2.00 -2.08 14.29
C THR A 25 -2.80 -1.73 15.54
N ALA A 26 -3.27 -2.72 16.30
CA ALA A 26 -3.96 -2.50 17.57
C ALA A 26 -3.04 -1.83 18.60
N GLU A 27 -1.78 -2.26 18.72
CA GLU A 27 -0.77 -1.60 19.55
C GLU A 27 -0.52 -0.15 19.10
N TYR A 28 -0.43 0.09 17.79
CA TYR A 28 -0.26 1.45 17.26
C TYR A 28 -1.45 2.34 17.61
N ILE A 29 -2.68 1.83 17.46
CA ILE A 29 -3.90 2.54 17.86
C ILE A 29 -3.83 2.93 19.34
N VAL A 30 -3.43 2.00 20.21
CA VAL A 30 -3.31 2.26 21.66
C VAL A 30 -2.25 3.31 22.01
N ASN A 31 -1.15 3.36 21.26
CA ASN A 31 -0.06 4.28 21.56
C ASN A 31 -0.24 5.68 20.97
N TYR A 32 -0.95 5.81 19.84
CA TYR A 32 -0.89 7.03 19.02
C TYR A 32 -2.25 7.64 18.66
N LEU A 33 -3.36 6.89 18.77
CA LEU A 33 -4.68 7.45 18.49
C LEU A 33 -5.38 7.92 19.77
N PRO A 34 -6.32 8.89 19.66
CA PRO A 34 -7.02 9.48 20.81
C PRO A 34 -7.57 8.45 21.78
N ASP A 35 -7.48 8.74 23.08
CA ASP A 35 -7.89 7.81 24.13
C ASP A 35 -9.39 7.58 24.19
N ASP A 36 -10.21 8.48 23.63
CA ASP A 36 -11.67 8.39 23.55
C ASP A 36 -12.17 7.70 22.27
N LEU A 37 -11.27 7.19 21.43
CA LEU A 37 -11.60 6.48 20.20
C LEU A 37 -12.53 5.28 20.48
N LYS A 38 -13.69 5.26 19.84
CA LYS A 38 -14.62 4.12 19.90
C LYS A 38 -14.24 3.12 18.81
N TRP A 39 -13.76 1.94 19.16
CA TRP A 39 -13.29 0.99 18.17
C TRP A 39 -13.57 -0.45 18.57
N VAL A 40 -13.47 -1.34 17.59
CA VAL A 40 -13.73 -2.77 17.75
C VAL A 40 -12.66 -3.59 17.06
N ILE A 41 -12.17 -4.64 17.74
CA ILE A 41 -11.25 -5.63 17.18
C ILE A 41 -12.03 -6.85 16.73
N VAL A 42 -11.75 -7.32 15.51
CA VAL A 42 -12.56 -8.33 14.83
C VAL A 42 -11.70 -9.47 14.30
N GLY A 43 -12.19 -10.71 14.49
CA GLY A 43 -11.53 -11.92 14.01
C GLY A 43 -12.36 -13.19 14.22
N ARG A 44 -11.80 -14.35 13.87
CA ARG A 44 -12.49 -15.66 13.98
C ARG A 44 -12.33 -16.37 15.33
N SER A 45 -11.31 -15.99 16.09
CA SER A 45 -10.91 -16.72 17.29
C SER A 45 -11.06 -15.79 18.49
N GLU A 46 -12.11 -16.03 19.25
CA GLU A 46 -12.43 -15.32 20.48
C GLU A 46 -11.22 -15.30 21.43
N GLU A 47 -10.66 -16.47 21.72
CA GLU A 47 -9.48 -16.63 22.58
C GLU A 47 -8.31 -15.71 22.18
N LYS A 48 -8.01 -15.62 20.88
CA LYS A 48 -6.91 -14.76 20.40
C LYS A 48 -7.25 -13.28 20.44
N LEU A 49 -8.52 -12.91 20.25
CA LEU A 49 -8.97 -11.53 20.37
C LEU A 49 -8.96 -11.08 21.84
N GLU A 50 -9.43 -11.92 22.76
CA GLU A 50 -9.38 -11.65 24.20
C GLU A 50 -7.93 -11.54 24.70
N SER A 51 -7.04 -12.42 24.22
CA SER A 51 -5.61 -12.32 24.51
C SER A 51 -5.02 -10.99 24.01
N LEU A 52 -5.36 -10.56 22.79
CA LEU A 52 -4.94 -9.27 22.25
C LEU A 52 -5.52 -8.10 23.08
N ALA A 53 -6.81 -8.17 23.44
CA ALA A 53 -7.49 -7.16 24.24
C ALA A 53 -6.81 -6.98 25.61
N ALA A 54 -6.41 -8.08 26.25
CA ALA A 54 -5.67 -8.06 27.50
C ALA A 54 -4.29 -7.38 27.36
N VAL A 55 -3.55 -7.70 26.28
CA VAL A 55 -2.24 -7.08 25.99
C VAL A 55 -2.37 -5.57 25.81
N ILE A 56 -3.27 -5.12 24.92
CA ILE A 56 -3.41 -3.68 24.63
C ILE A 56 -4.02 -2.91 25.79
N LYS A 57 -4.85 -3.54 26.63
CA LYS A 57 -5.32 -2.95 27.89
C LYS A 57 -4.19 -2.71 28.89
N GLY A 58 -3.21 -3.61 28.93
CA GLY A 58 -1.99 -3.43 29.74
C GLY A 58 -1.15 -2.23 29.29
N MET A 59 -1.16 -1.90 27.99
CA MET A 59 -0.41 -0.77 27.42
C MET A 59 -1.11 0.57 27.63
N GLY A 60 -2.46 0.59 27.64
CA GLY A 60 -3.25 1.81 27.78
C GLY A 60 -4.47 1.59 28.68
N ALA A 61 -4.28 1.39 29.98
CA ALA A 61 -5.41 1.08 30.87
C ALA A 61 -6.43 2.22 31.01
N GLN A 62 -6.02 3.48 30.80
CA GLN A 62 -6.85 4.67 31.01
C GLN A 62 -7.69 5.07 29.79
N ARG A 63 -7.43 4.48 28.61
CA ARG A 63 -8.18 4.78 27.38
C ARG A 63 -9.48 3.96 27.31
N LEU A 64 -10.37 4.37 26.40
CA LEU A 64 -11.50 3.55 26.00
C LEU A 64 -11.02 2.27 25.33
N GLN A 65 -11.32 1.12 25.95
CA GLN A 65 -10.92 -0.19 25.46
C GLN A 65 -11.77 -0.58 24.24
N PRO A 66 -11.19 -1.31 23.27
CA PRO A 66 -11.97 -1.77 22.12
C PRO A 66 -13.04 -2.77 22.56
N ALA A 67 -14.16 -2.76 21.83
CA ALA A 67 -15.06 -3.91 21.84
C ALA A 67 -14.40 -5.11 21.13
N VAL A 68 -14.86 -6.31 21.46
CA VAL A 68 -14.44 -7.55 20.81
C VAL A 68 -15.64 -8.12 20.04
N GLU A 69 -15.48 -8.37 18.75
CA GLU A 69 -16.51 -9.03 17.94
C GLU A 69 -15.92 -10.21 17.16
N VAL A 70 -16.48 -11.39 17.41
CA VAL A 70 -16.10 -12.63 16.73
C VAL A 70 -17.03 -12.79 15.53
N VAL A 71 -16.45 -12.89 14.33
CA VAL A 71 -17.23 -13.03 13.10
C VAL A 71 -16.77 -14.22 12.28
N SER A 72 -17.73 -14.87 11.63
CA SER A 72 -17.43 -15.85 10.61
C SER A 72 -17.30 -15.13 9.27
N PHE A 73 -16.12 -15.20 8.64
CA PHE A 73 -15.87 -14.61 7.32
C PHE A 73 -16.67 -15.27 6.17
N GLY A 74 -17.66 -16.11 6.46
CA GLY A 74 -18.61 -16.68 5.49
C GLY A 74 -20.01 -16.05 5.53
N ASP A 75 -20.34 -15.25 6.56
CA ASP A 75 -21.63 -14.59 6.68
C ASP A 75 -21.55 -13.14 6.18
N ARG A 76 -22.07 -12.93 4.97
CA ARG A 76 -22.14 -11.61 4.32
C ARG A 76 -22.95 -10.61 5.15
N GLU A 77 -24.12 -11.01 5.65
CA GLU A 77 -25.04 -10.11 6.34
C GLU A 77 -24.45 -9.65 7.67
N GLU A 78 -23.80 -10.56 8.40
CA GLU A 78 -23.03 -10.22 9.60
C GLU A 78 -21.94 -9.19 9.29
N PHE A 79 -21.17 -9.41 8.22
CA PHE A 79 -20.13 -8.48 7.81
C PHE A 79 -20.66 -7.11 7.44
N HIS A 80 -21.74 -7.03 6.67
CA HIS A 80 -22.35 -5.74 6.31
C HIS A 80 -22.84 -4.99 7.55
N ARG A 81 -23.47 -5.67 8.52
CA ARG A 81 -23.88 -5.04 9.78
C ARG A 81 -22.70 -4.49 10.57
N LEU A 82 -21.63 -5.27 10.71
CA LEU A 82 -20.42 -4.86 11.41
C LEU A 82 -19.76 -3.65 10.72
N ILE A 83 -19.53 -3.71 9.42
CA ILE A 83 -18.88 -2.63 8.67
C ILE A 83 -19.73 -1.35 8.69
N ASN A 84 -21.06 -1.48 8.59
CA ASN A 84 -22.01 -0.38 8.72
C ASN A 84 -22.08 0.19 10.15
N SER A 85 -21.49 -0.46 11.16
CA SER A 85 -21.44 0.08 12.53
C SER A 85 -20.26 1.02 12.78
N ALA A 86 -19.31 1.11 11.84
CA ALA A 86 -18.08 1.89 11.95
C ALA A 86 -17.99 3.03 10.91
N LYS A 87 -17.16 4.05 11.18
CA LYS A 87 -16.83 5.10 10.19
C LYS A 87 -15.75 4.66 9.22
N VAL A 88 -14.72 3.97 9.73
CA VAL A 88 -13.56 3.48 8.98
C VAL A 88 -13.32 2.00 9.28
N CYS A 89 -13.06 1.22 8.24
CA CYS A 89 -12.61 -0.15 8.30
C CYS A 89 -11.12 -0.24 7.95
N VAL A 90 -10.33 -0.71 8.90
CA VAL A 90 -8.92 -1.08 8.70
C VAL A 90 -8.84 -2.60 8.61
N THR A 91 -8.25 -3.13 7.54
CA THR A 91 -8.12 -4.58 7.39
C THR A 91 -6.71 -5.03 7.03
N TYR A 92 -6.28 -6.10 7.69
CA TYR A 92 -5.11 -6.91 7.29
C TYR A 92 -5.51 -8.29 6.76
N TRP A 93 -6.81 -8.59 6.74
CA TRP A 93 -7.32 -9.85 6.23
C TRP A 93 -7.07 -9.95 4.72
N ARG A 94 -6.81 -11.18 4.23
CA ARG A 94 -6.83 -11.53 2.78
C ARG A 94 -7.92 -10.71 2.12
N ILE A 95 -7.62 -9.98 1.05
CA ILE A 95 -8.53 -8.99 0.46
C ILE A 95 -9.88 -9.66 0.20
N GLY A 96 -10.77 -9.50 1.16
CA GLY A 96 -12.07 -10.14 1.16
C GLY A 96 -12.90 -9.18 0.36
N GLU A 97 -13.29 -9.60 -0.84
CA GLU A 97 -14.24 -8.87 -1.66
C GLU A 97 -15.40 -8.34 -0.82
N MET A 98 -15.92 -9.17 0.10
CA MET A 98 -16.98 -8.82 1.04
C MET A 98 -16.67 -7.59 1.90
N VAL A 99 -15.41 -7.37 2.32
CA VAL A 99 -15.05 -6.18 3.13
C VAL A 99 -15.08 -4.93 2.26
N VAL A 100 -14.49 -5.00 1.05
CA VAL A 100 -14.46 -3.87 0.11
C VAL A 100 -15.87 -3.51 -0.33
N GLU A 101 -16.67 -4.53 -0.66
CA GLU A 101 -18.08 -4.42 -1.02
C GLU A 101 -18.89 -3.81 0.12
N ALA A 102 -18.80 -4.35 1.34
CA ALA A 102 -19.52 -3.82 2.49
C ALA A 102 -19.15 -2.37 2.76
N CYS A 103 -17.88 -1.99 2.61
CA CYS A 103 -17.44 -0.60 2.78
C CYS A 103 -18.05 0.31 1.71
N ALA A 104 -17.96 -0.10 0.45
CA ALA A 104 -18.53 0.64 -0.68
C ALA A 104 -20.04 0.81 -0.57
N GLU A 105 -20.77 -0.22 -0.13
CA GLU A 105 -22.23 -0.21 -0.01
C GLU A 105 -22.75 0.58 1.20
N ASN A 106 -21.99 0.62 2.30
CA ASN A 106 -22.45 1.17 3.57
C ASN A 106 -21.87 2.55 3.92
N SER A 107 -21.23 3.24 2.98
CA SER A 107 -20.59 4.54 3.23
C SER A 107 -19.55 4.46 4.35
N THR A 108 -18.79 3.36 4.41
CA THR A 108 -17.71 3.16 5.38
C THR A 108 -16.38 3.33 4.66
N ASP A 109 -15.49 4.18 5.17
CA ASP A 109 -14.17 4.34 4.58
C ASP A 109 -13.33 3.09 4.81
N TYR A 110 -12.41 2.81 3.91
CA TYR A 110 -11.67 1.56 3.87
C TYR A 110 -10.18 1.83 3.70
N ILE A 111 -9.38 1.12 4.49
CA ILE A 111 -7.93 1.08 4.35
C ILE A 111 -7.39 -0.34 4.54
N ASP A 112 -6.45 -0.72 3.69
CA ASP A 112 -5.69 -1.96 3.80
C ASP A 112 -4.21 -1.76 3.46
N CYS A 113 -3.43 -2.82 3.65
CA CYS A 113 -2.04 -2.89 3.18
C CYS A 113 -1.77 -4.14 2.30
N ALA A 114 -2.82 -4.70 1.70
CA ALA A 114 -2.76 -5.93 0.95
C ALA A 114 -2.34 -5.70 -0.50
N GLY A 115 -1.43 -6.54 -0.97
CA GLY A 115 -0.83 -6.43 -2.29
C GLY A 115 -1.34 -7.48 -3.27
N ASP A 116 -2.32 -7.12 -4.11
CA ASP A 116 -2.78 -7.98 -5.22
C ASP A 116 -3.40 -7.14 -6.34
N THR A 117 -2.57 -6.72 -7.30
CA THR A 117 -2.98 -5.88 -8.43
C THR A 117 -4.17 -6.44 -9.21
N TYR A 118 -4.25 -7.77 -9.37
CA TYR A 118 -5.34 -8.40 -10.11
C TYR A 118 -6.67 -8.27 -9.39
N LEU A 119 -6.69 -8.55 -8.09
CA LEU A 119 -7.89 -8.34 -7.29
C LEU A 119 -8.29 -6.87 -7.25
N TRP A 120 -7.34 -5.96 -7.05
CA TRP A 120 -7.61 -4.52 -7.03
C TRP A 120 -8.20 -4.01 -8.33
N HIS A 121 -7.72 -4.49 -9.47
CA HIS A 121 -8.32 -4.18 -10.76
C HIS A 121 -9.81 -4.59 -10.80
N GLY A 122 -10.11 -5.82 -10.35
CA GLY A 122 -11.48 -6.33 -10.27
C GLY A 122 -12.37 -5.52 -9.33
N PHE A 123 -11.88 -5.19 -8.13
CA PHE A 123 -12.64 -4.42 -7.14
C PHE A 123 -12.86 -2.97 -7.58
N ASN A 124 -11.86 -2.32 -8.19
CA ASN A 124 -12.04 -0.98 -8.73
C ASN A 124 -13.14 -0.96 -9.81
N LYS A 125 -13.18 -1.98 -10.70
CA LYS A 125 -14.23 -2.10 -11.70
C LYS A 125 -15.63 -2.29 -11.09
N ARG A 126 -15.74 -3.09 -10.02
CA ARG A 126 -17.05 -3.44 -9.41
C ARG A 126 -17.58 -2.39 -8.44
N TYR A 127 -16.70 -1.76 -7.67
CA TYR A 127 -17.10 -0.99 -6.49
C TYR A 127 -16.80 0.50 -6.57
N HIS A 128 -16.06 0.99 -7.58
CA HIS A 128 -15.73 2.42 -7.68
C HIS A 128 -16.97 3.32 -7.75
N GLU A 129 -17.89 3.07 -8.69
CA GLU A 129 -19.10 3.88 -8.85
C GLU A 129 -19.98 3.87 -7.60
N LYS A 130 -20.08 2.70 -6.95
CA LYS A 130 -20.84 2.54 -5.71
C LYS A 130 -20.20 3.35 -4.58
N ALA A 131 -18.89 3.24 -4.41
CA ALA A 131 -18.15 3.98 -3.39
C ALA A 131 -18.23 5.50 -3.61
N VAL A 132 -18.15 5.97 -4.86
CA VAL A 132 -18.35 7.39 -5.19
C VAL A 132 -19.76 7.85 -4.82
N THR A 133 -20.78 7.10 -5.23
CA THR A 133 -22.20 7.43 -4.93
C THR A 133 -22.47 7.49 -3.43
N ASN A 134 -21.83 6.60 -2.67
CA ASN A 134 -22.00 6.46 -1.23
C ASN A 134 -20.97 7.27 -0.41
N GLU A 135 -20.13 8.07 -1.06
CA GLU A 135 -19.09 8.88 -0.40
C GLU A 135 -18.16 8.06 0.53
N ALA A 136 -17.79 6.86 0.08
CA ALA A 136 -16.82 5.98 0.74
C ALA A 136 -15.44 6.10 0.09
N ALA A 137 -14.42 6.45 0.88
CA ALA A 137 -13.04 6.45 0.44
C ALA A 137 -12.46 5.02 0.54
N LEU A 138 -12.01 4.45 -0.58
CA LEU A 138 -11.36 3.13 -0.61
C LEU A 138 -9.86 3.30 -0.87
N ILE A 139 -9.06 3.21 0.18
CA ILE A 139 -7.60 3.38 0.12
C ILE A 139 -6.92 2.01 0.18
N GLN A 140 -6.33 1.59 -0.93
CA GLN A 140 -5.78 0.25 -1.11
C GLN A 140 -4.27 0.25 -0.95
N SER A 141 -3.68 -0.87 -0.53
CA SER A 141 -2.24 -1.11 -0.60
C SER A 141 -1.36 -0.08 0.14
N CYS A 142 -1.77 0.36 1.33
CA CYS A 142 -1.01 1.30 2.17
C CYS A 142 0.09 0.65 3.03
N GLY A 143 0.65 -0.47 2.58
CA GLY A 143 1.67 -1.22 3.29
C GLY A 143 3.09 -0.80 2.99
N ILE A 144 4.05 -1.41 3.68
CA ILE A 144 5.49 -1.18 3.47
C ILE A 144 5.95 -1.50 2.05
N PHE A 145 5.21 -2.35 1.35
CA PHE A 145 5.50 -2.71 -0.02
C PHE A 145 4.92 -1.75 -1.04
N THR A 146 4.26 -0.62 -0.70
CA THR A 146 3.74 0.36 -1.68
C THR A 146 3.61 1.78 -1.14
N GLY A 147 3.12 1.96 0.09
CA GLY A 147 2.82 3.27 0.67
C GLY A 147 4.02 4.22 0.69
N PRO A 148 5.17 3.82 1.28
CA PRO A 148 6.38 4.65 1.27
C PRO A 148 6.90 4.95 -0.13
N GLN A 149 6.80 4.01 -1.07
CA GLN A 149 7.23 4.17 -2.46
C GLN A 149 6.36 5.19 -3.22
N ASP A 150 5.04 5.13 -3.07
CA ASP A 150 4.12 6.11 -3.67
C ASP A 150 4.33 7.51 -3.07
N LEU A 151 4.48 7.59 -1.74
CA LEU A 151 4.78 8.86 -1.07
C LEU A 151 6.14 9.44 -1.49
N LEU A 152 7.19 8.62 -1.57
CA LEU A 152 8.51 9.08 -1.98
C LEU A 152 8.51 9.52 -3.45
N THR A 153 7.77 8.82 -4.31
CA THR A 153 7.54 9.22 -5.70
C THR A 153 6.82 10.56 -5.77
N TRP A 154 5.74 10.73 -5.00
CA TRP A 154 5.00 11.98 -4.90
C TRP A 154 5.92 13.15 -4.56
N VAL A 155 6.69 13.00 -3.47
CA VAL A 155 7.62 14.03 -3.00
C VAL A 155 8.70 14.33 -4.02
N ALA A 156 9.31 13.30 -4.63
CA ALA A 156 10.37 13.48 -5.63
C ALA A 156 9.88 14.25 -6.86
N VAL A 157 8.67 13.94 -7.34
CA VAL A 157 8.03 14.63 -8.47
C VAL A 157 7.77 16.10 -8.11
N ARG A 158 7.17 16.37 -6.95
CA ARG A 158 6.87 17.74 -6.53
C ARG A 158 8.14 18.56 -6.34
N GLU A 159 9.19 17.96 -5.79
CA GLU A 159 10.47 18.64 -5.58
C GLU A 159 11.17 18.97 -6.90
N LEU A 160 11.08 18.10 -7.91
CA LEU A 160 11.58 18.40 -9.24
C LEU A 160 10.85 19.58 -9.86
N VAL A 161 9.52 19.58 -9.82
CA VAL A 161 8.69 20.69 -10.31
C VAL A 161 9.05 22.00 -9.59
N LYS A 162 9.15 21.97 -8.27
CA LYS A 162 9.50 23.14 -7.45
C LYS A 162 10.88 23.70 -7.79
N ARG A 163 11.89 22.84 -8.01
CA ARG A 163 13.28 23.28 -8.24
C ARG A 163 13.59 23.65 -9.68
N ARG A 164 12.89 23.05 -10.65
CA ARG A 164 13.26 23.10 -12.07
C ARG A 164 12.13 23.55 -13.00
N SER A 165 10.91 23.70 -12.47
CA SER A 165 9.70 23.97 -13.27
C SER A 165 9.55 22.99 -14.43
N ALA A 166 9.94 21.72 -14.21
CA ALA A 166 10.07 20.70 -15.24
C ALA A 166 9.06 19.57 -15.01
N LYS A 167 8.58 18.98 -16.10
CA LYS A 167 7.77 17.75 -16.06
C LYS A 167 8.66 16.56 -15.70
N THR A 168 8.12 15.58 -14.97
CA THR A 168 8.85 14.38 -14.57
C THR A 168 8.70 13.27 -15.61
N LYS A 169 9.83 12.85 -16.19
CA LYS A 169 9.91 11.71 -17.12
C LYS A 169 9.88 10.39 -16.37
N GLU A 170 10.66 10.28 -15.30
CA GLU A 170 10.88 9.02 -14.60
C GLU A 170 11.13 9.30 -13.12
N VAL A 171 10.63 8.43 -12.24
CA VAL A 171 11.17 8.28 -10.89
C VAL A 171 11.87 6.92 -10.80
N ILE A 172 13.10 6.95 -10.30
CA ILE A 172 13.94 5.79 -10.04
C ILE A 172 14.04 5.66 -8.53
N LEU A 173 13.48 4.59 -7.98
CA LEU A 173 13.56 4.27 -6.55
C LEU A 173 14.59 3.16 -6.33
N SER A 174 15.41 3.35 -5.30
CA SER A 174 16.41 2.39 -4.84
C SER A 174 16.07 1.95 -3.41
N VAL A 175 15.79 0.67 -3.25
CA VAL A 175 15.64 0.03 -1.94
C VAL A 175 17.04 -0.36 -1.45
N ILE A 176 17.49 0.28 -0.36
CA ILE A 176 18.86 0.12 0.17
C ILE A 176 18.89 -0.95 1.25
N GLU A 177 17.98 -0.83 2.22
CA GLU A 177 17.89 -1.71 3.36
C GLU A 177 16.42 -1.94 3.67
N ALA A 178 16.02 -3.20 3.69
CA ALA A 178 14.64 -3.57 3.92
C ALA A 178 14.57 -5.02 4.41
N SER A 179 14.43 -5.19 5.73
CA SER A 179 14.27 -6.50 6.35
C SER A 179 12.79 -6.77 6.58
N PHE A 180 12.25 -7.79 5.91
CA PHE A 180 10.85 -8.18 6.05
C PHE A 180 10.77 -9.66 6.34
N VAL A 181 9.99 -10.02 7.36
CA VAL A 181 9.56 -11.42 7.53
C VAL A 181 8.16 -11.56 6.98
N ALA A 182 7.98 -12.52 6.08
CA ALA A 182 6.66 -12.83 5.56
C ALA A 182 5.79 -13.40 6.70
N SER A 183 4.71 -12.69 7.03
CA SER A 183 3.69 -13.24 7.94
C SER A 183 2.99 -14.44 7.30
N ALA A 184 2.36 -15.29 8.11
CA ALA A 184 1.55 -16.40 7.61
C ALA A 184 0.49 -15.93 6.59
N GLY A 185 -0.16 -14.79 6.85
CA GLY A 185 -1.13 -14.19 5.92
C GLY A 185 -0.50 -13.73 4.60
N SER A 186 0.75 -13.25 4.62
CA SER A 186 1.49 -12.89 3.41
C SER A 186 1.82 -14.12 2.57
N VAL A 187 2.24 -15.22 3.20
CA VAL A 187 2.53 -16.49 2.53
C VAL A 187 1.26 -17.07 1.90
N GLU A 188 0.17 -17.12 2.65
CA GLU A 188 -1.13 -17.59 2.16
C GLU A 188 -1.61 -16.75 0.95
N SER A 189 -1.48 -15.42 1.03
CA SER A 189 -1.84 -14.53 -0.08
C SER A 189 -1.03 -14.83 -1.34
N PHE A 190 0.28 -15.07 -1.19
CA PHE A 190 1.15 -15.43 -2.32
C PHE A 190 0.78 -16.78 -2.94
N ILE A 191 0.44 -17.78 -2.13
CA ILE A 191 -0.04 -19.08 -2.61
C ILE A 191 -1.34 -18.90 -3.41
N HIS A 192 -2.30 -18.14 -2.88
CA HIS A 192 -3.54 -17.84 -3.58
C HIS A 192 -3.32 -17.10 -4.90
N GLN A 193 -2.39 -16.14 -4.94
CA GLN A 193 -2.05 -15.42 -6.17
C GLN A 193 -1.57 -16.39 -7.26
N LYS A 194 -0.69 -17.33 -6.92
CA LYS A 194 -0.22 -18.35 -7.84
C LYS A 194 -1.30 -19.35 -8.25
N GLY A 195 -2.23 -19.65 -7.35
CA GLY A 195 -3.34 -20.58 -7.60
C GLY A 195 -4.36 -20.10 -8.64
N ARG A 196 -4.37 -18.81 -9.02
CA ARG A 196 -5.30 -18.25 -10.01
C ARG A 196 -4.91 -18.51 -11.47
N GLY A 197 -3.77 -19.15 -11.70
CA GLY A 197 -3.28 -19.46 -13.04
C GLY A 197 -2.44 -18.33 -13.69
N PRO A 198 -1.79 -18.65 -14.82
CA PRO A 198 -0.78 -17.78 -15.43
C PRO A 198 -1.34 -16.46 -15.95
N GLU A 199 -2.59 -16.43 -16.42
CA GLU A 199 -3.22 -15.21 -16.93
C GLU A 199 -3.40 -14.15 -15.84
N ALA A 200 -3.93 -14.53 -14.68
CA ALA A 200 -4.09 -13.62 -13.54
C ALA A 200 -2.73 -13.11 -13.03
N VAL A 201 -1.71 -13.98 -13.02
CA VAL A 201 -0.33 -13.59 -12.66
C VAL A 201 0.24 -12.59 -13.68
N GLN A 202 -0.02 -12.79 -14.97
CA GLN A 202 0.44 -11.87 -16.01
C GLN A 202 -0.29 -10.53 -15.92
N ALA A 203 -1.62 -10.54 -15.72
CA ALA A 203 -2.41 -9.33 -15.52
C ALA A 203 -1.97 -8.55 -14.27
N SER A 204 -1.57 -9.24 -13.19
CA SER A 204 -1.02 -8.60 -11.98
C SER A 204 0.29 -7.84 -12.24
N ARG A 205 0.99 -8.15 -13.33
CA ARG A 205 2.26 -7.52 -13.73
C ARG A 205 2.08 -6.39 -14.74
N ASP A 206 0.87 -6.14 -15.25
CA ASP A 206 0.63 -5.01 -16.15
C ASP A 206 0.85 -3.70 -15.35
N PRO A 207 1.87 -2.90 -15.71
CA PRO A 207 2.19 -1.66 -15.01
C PRO A 207 1.08 -0.61 -15.06
N TRP A 208 0.08 -0.78 -15.92
CA TRP A 208 -1.05 0.14 -16.08
C TRP A 208 -2.36 -0.47 -15.59
N ALA A 209 -2.34 -1.65 -14.96
CA ALA A 209 -3.55 -2.41 -14.59
C ALA A 209 -4.56 -1.60 -13.77
N LEU A 210 -4.08 -0.67 -12.93
CA LEU A 210 -4.94 0.14 -12.06
C LEU A 210 -5.13 1.58 -12.55
N SER A 211 -4.45 1.98 -13.63
CA SER A 211 -4.48 3.36 -14.11
C SER A 211 -5.66 3.61 -15.05
N PRO A 212 -6.36 4.76 -14.94
CA PRO A 212 -7.43 5.11 -15.88
C PRO A 212 -6.90 5.45 -17.29
N VAL A 213 -5.59 5.71 -17.43
CA VAL A 213 -4.93 6.00 -18.71
C VAL A 213 -3.71 5.11 -18.87
N ARG A 214 -3.45 4.63 -20.09
CA ARG A 214 -2.25 3.84 -20.39
C ARG A 214 -1.10 4.77 -20.76
N GLY A 215 0.08 4.52 -20.17
CA GLY A 215 1.32 5.15 -20.61
C GLY A 215 1.89 4.51 -21.87
N VAL A 216 2.89 5.16 -22.45
CA VAL A 216 3.48 4.78 -23.75
C VAL A 216 4.66 3.81 -23.66
N SER A 217 5.27 3.64 -22.48
CA SER A 217 6.41 2.73 -22.28
C SER A 217 6.61 2.48 -20.79
N SER A 218 6.97 1.25 -20.40
CA SER A 218 7.68 0.96 -19.15
C SER A 218 9.08 0.49 -19.55
N SER A 219 10.08 1.37 -19.47
CA SER A 219 11.46 0.97 -19.72
C SER A 219 12.02 0.38 -18.42
N ALA A 220 12.21 -0.93 -18.38
CA ALA A 220 13.19 -1.51 -17.48
C ALA A 220 14.56 -1.11 -18.05
N SER A 221 15.05 0.06 -17.66
CA SER A 221 16.32 0.66 -18.10
C SER A 221 17.53 -0.08 -17.53
N THR A 222 17.52 -1.40 -17.66
CA THR A 222 18.57 -2.33 -17.25
C THR A 222 19.24 -2.92 -18.47
N ASN A 223 20.49 -3.35 -18.32
CA ASN A 223 21.16 -4.20 -19.29
C ASN A 223 20.55 -5.63 -19.30
N LEU A 224 21.08 -6.51 -20.15
CA LEU A 224 20.63 -7.91 -20.29
C LEU A 224 20.73 -8.72 -18.99
N PHE A 225 21.54 -8.28 -18.03
CA PHE A 225 21.70 -8.93 -16.72
C PHE A 225 20.76 -8.38 -15.64
N GLY A 226 19.82 -7.48 -16.01
CA GLY A 226 18.90 -6.87 -15.06
C GLY A 226 19.56 -5.82 -14.16
N ILE A 227 20.71 -5.27 -14.59
CA ILE A 227 21.46 -4.25 -13.85
C ILE A 227 21.30 -2.88 -14.50
N ARG A 228 21.10 -1.85 -13.68
CA ARG A 228 21.11 -0.44 -14.06
C ARG A 228 22.22 0.28 -13.29
N HIS A 229 22.94 1.17 -13.97
CA HIS A 229 23.80 2.13 -13.29
C HIS A 229 23.14 3.50 -13.36
N ASP A 230 22.95 4.14 -12.22
CA ASP A 230 22.48 5.50 -12.10
C ASP A 230 23.59 6.39 -11.53
N SER A 231 23.74 7.60 -12.07
CA SER A 231 24.80 8.52 -11.65
C SER A 231 24.70 9.00 -10.19
N THR A 232 23.49 8.98 -9.62
CA THR A 232 23.22 9.39 -8.23
C THR A 232 23.04 8.16 -7.34
N LEU A 233 22.27 7.18 -7.81
CA LEU A 233 21.91 5.99 -7.04
C LEU A 233 22.91 4.83 -7.21
N GLY A 234 23.96 4.96 -8.02
CA GLY A 234 24.96 3.91 -8.21
C GLY A 234 24.41 2.65 -8.89
N LEU A 235 24.85 1.48 -8.44
CA LEU A 235 24.50 0.19 -9.06
C LEU A 235 23.18 -0.36 -8.49
N LEU A 236 22.28 -0.74 -9.40
CA LEU A 236 20.90 -1.11 -9.12
C LEU A 236 20.56 -2.44 -9.80
N ALA A 237 19.81 -3.32 -9.12
CA ALA A 237 19.36 -4.61 -9.64
C ALA A 237 17.83 -4.69 -9.70
N ASN A 238 17.31 -5.28 -10.79
CA ASN A 238 15.87 -5.51 -11.01
C ASN A 238 15.33 -6.72 -10.21
N SER A 239 15.63 -6.76 -8.92
CA SER A 239 15.22 -7.81 -7.97
C SER A 239 14.18 -7.33 -6.94
N ALA A 240 13.78 -6.06 -7.01
CA ALA A 240 12.80 -5.48 -6.12
C ALA A 240 11.44 -6.20 -6.29
N THR A 241 11.08 -7.01 -5.30
CA THR A 241 9.95 -7.95 -5.40
C THR A 241 8.58 -7.24 -5.47
N GLY A 242 8.45 -6.05 -4.86
CA GLY A 242 7.24 -5.23 -4.88
C GLY A 242 7.04 -4.41 -6.17
N ALA A 243 8.10 -4.22 -6.96
CA ALA A 243 8.12 -3.30 -8.09
C ALA A 243 6.95 -3.44 -9.09
N PRO A 244 6.46 -4.65 -9.46
CA PRO A 244 5.30 -4.76 -10.34
C PRO A 244 4.02 -4.17 -9.76
N GLN A 245 3.75 -4.39 -8.47
CA GLN A 245 2.59 -3.85 -7.78
C GLN A 245 2.72 -2.33 -7.60
N ASP A 246 3.88 -1.87 -7.16
CA ASP A 246 4.14 -0.45 -6.91
C ASP A 246 3.99 0.36 -8.16
N ARG A 247 4.50 -0.16 -9.27
CA ARG A 247 4.31 0.46 -10.58
C ARG A 247 2.83 0.61 -10.94
N ALA A 248 2.00 -0.41 -10.68
CA ALA A 248 0.57 -0.32 -10.96
C ALA A 248 -0.15 0.73 -10.09
N VAL A 249 0.17 0.80 -8.79
CA VAL A 249 -0.43 1.77 -7.86
C VAL A 249 0.05 3.19 -8.15
N ILE A 250 1.35 3.39 -8.34
CA ILE A 250 1.94 4.70 -8.63
C ILE A 250 1.45 5.23 -9.99
N HIS A 251 1.33 4.36 -11.00
CA HIS A 251 0.74 4.77 -12.27
C HIS A 251 -0.77 5.04 -12.19
N LYS A 252 -1.50 4.47 -11.23
CA LYS A 252 -2.87 4.89 -10.91
C LYS A 252 -2.88 6.33 -10.42
N THR A 253 -2.04 6.69 -9.44
CA THR A 253 -1.88 8.07 -8.96
C THR A 253 -1.53 9.02 -10.10
N TRP A 254 -0.54 8.67 -10.93
CA TRP A 254 -0.18 9.44 -12.12
C TRP A 254 -1.37 9.65 -13.07
N GLY A 255 -2.10 8.58 -13.39
CA GLY A 255 -3.21 8.62 -14.33
C GLY A 255 -4.38 9.47 -13.85
N LEU A 256 -4.70 9.39 -12.55
CA LEU A 256 -5.77 10.18 -11.92
C LEU A 256 -5.47 11.69 -11.87
N LEU A 257 -4.20 12.07 -11.89
CA LEU A 257 -3.78 13.48 -11.76
C LEU A 257 -3.43 14.14 -13.07
N GLN A 258 -3.55 13.42 -14.18
CA GLN A 258 -3.43 14.00 -15.52
C GLN A 258 -4.38 15.19 -15.69
N GLY A 259 -3.88 16.27 -16.27
CA GLY A 259 -4.66 17.50 -16.49
C GLY A 259 -4.87 18.39 -15.26
N THR A 260 -4.38 18.00 -14.07
CA THR A 260 -4.42 18.84 -12.86
C THR A 260 -3.13 19.64 -12.68
N ASP A 261 -3.11 20.61 -11.76
CA ASP A 261 -1.88 21.29 -11.29
C ASP A 261 -0.91 20.33 -10.59
N LYS A 262 -1.39 19.13 -10.24
CA LYS A 262 -0.64 18.03 -9.65
C LYS A 262 -0.18 16.99 -10.67
N SER A 263 -0.29 17.25 -11.97
CA SER A 263 0.19 16.35 -13.02
C SER A 263 1.69 16.08 -12.90
N TYR A 264 2.13 14.90 -13.36
CA TYR A 264 3.56 14.59 -13.48
C TYR A 264 4.00 14.97 -14.90
N GLY A 265 4.79 14.15 -15.59
CA GLY A 265 4.97 14.21 -17.04
C GLY A 265 3.96 13.34 -17.79
N ASP A 266 3.69 13.68 -19.04
CA ASP A 266 2.69 13.00 -19.87
C ASP A 266 3.14 11.58 -20.26
N ARG A 267 4.44 11.29 -20.11
CA ARG A 267 5.05 9.98 -20.35
C ARG A 267 5.81 9.48 -19.12
N PHE A 268 5.34 9.83 -17.94
CA PHE A 268 5.94 9.44 -16.67
C PHE A 268 6.10 7.91 -16.55
N GLN A 269 7.18 7.49 -15.92
CA GLN A 269 7.46 6.09 -15.59
C GLN A 269 7.95 5.96 -14.14
N TYR A 270 7.49 4.91 -13.47
CA TYR A 270 8.07 4.47 -12.21
C TYR A 270 8.93 3.22 -12.38
N ASN A 271 10.14 3.26 -11.83
CA ASN A 271 11.06 2.13 -11.79
C ASN A 271 11.69 1.98 -10.41
N GLU A 272 11.74 0.74 -9.93
CA GLU A 272 12.23 0.39 -8.61
C GLU A 272 13.26 -0.73 -8.70
N PHE A 273 14.32 -0.60 -7.92
CA PHE A 273 15.45 -1.52 -7.92
C PHE A 273 16.00 -1.71 -6.51
N ASP A 274 16.62 -2.85 -6.25
CA ASP A 274 17.44 -3.03 -5.06
C ASP A 274 18.83 -2.40 -5.29
N LYS A 275 19.35 -1.69 -4.30
CA LYS A 275 20.74 -1.22 -4.30
C LYS A 275 21.67 -2.42 -4.16
N VAL A 276 22.70 -2.50 -5.00
CA VAL A 276 23.72 -3.55 -4.90
C VAL A 276 25.12 -2.95 -4.93
N THR A 277 26.06 -3.56 -4.21
CA THR A 277 27.47 -3.15 -4.17
C THR A 277 28.33 -3.84 -5.23
N SER A 278 27.80 -4.87 -5.89
CA SER A 278 28.43 -5.56 -7.01
C SER A 278 27.35 -6.15 -7.93
N THR A 279 27.74 -6.75 -9.06
CA THR A 279 26.82 -7.47 -9.94
C THR A 279 26.27 -8.77 -9.33
N LYS A 280 26.75 -9.18 -8.14
CA LYS A 280 26.13 -10.27 -7.38
C LYS A 280 24.86 -9.74 -6.70
N LEU A 281 23.72 -10.38 -7.00
CA LEU A 281 22.43 -10.08 -6.38
C LEU A 281 22.57 -10.06 -4.84
N ALA A 282 21.99 -9.05 -4.18
CA ALA A 282 21.87 -9.06 -2.72
C ALA A 282 21.13 -10.34 -2.31
N LYS A 283 21.74 -11.16 -1.44
CA LYS A 283 21.04 -12.31 -0.85
C LYS A 283 19.97 -11.77 0.09
N ARG A 284 18.73 -11.74 -0.39
CA ARG A 284 17.56 -11.42 0.45
C ARG A 284 17.40 -12.58 1.43
N TYR A 285 17.60 -12.31 2.73
CA TYR A 285 17.38 -13.32 3.75
C TYR A 285 15.87 -13.52 3.91
N LEU A 286 15.38 -14.67 3.43
CA LEU A 286 14.06 -15.17 3.82
C LEU A 286 14.30 -16.19 4.95
N PRO A 287 13.87 -15.92 6.19
CA PRO A 287 13.91 -16.95 7.23
C PRO A 287 13.02 -18.15 6.82
N PRO A 288 13.34 -19.36 7.28
CA PRO A 288 12.54 -20.55 7.00
C PRO A 288 11.10 -20.37 7.48
N LEU A 289 10.13 -20.86 6.68
CA LEU A 289 8.68 -20.79 6.92
C LEU A 289 8.25 -21.25 8.32
N SER A 290 9.04 -22.11 8.96
CA SER A 290 8.78 -22.69 10.28
C SER A 290 9.12 -21.77 11.46
N ALA A 291 9.90 -20.71 11.26
CA ALA A 291 10.32 -19.83 12.35
C ALA A 291 9.21 -18.84 12.77
N GLY A 292 8.20 -18.64 11.93
CA GLY A 292 7.25 -17.54 12.06
C GLY A 292 7.94 -16.17 11.95
N PRO A 293 7.20 -15.08 11.82
CA PRO A 293 7.77 -13.76 11.99
C PRO A 293 8.12 -13.55 13.46
N ASP A 294 9.41 -13.41 13.75
CA ASP A 294 9.87 -12.89 15.04
C ASP A 294 9.60 -11.38 15.03
N VAL A 295 8.42 -11.01 15.55
CA VAL A 295 7.90 -9.64 15.60
C VAL A 295 8.94 -8.74 16.25
N GLU A 296 9.49 -9.15 17.39
CA GLU A 296 10.47 -8.39 18.17
C GLU A 296 11.75 -8.13 17.38
N LYS A 297 12.26 -9.13 16.65
CA LYS A 297 13.49 -8.95 15.85
C LYS A 297 13.33 -8.00 14.67
N THR A 298 12.11 -7.82 14.14
CA THR A 298 11.90 -7.05 12.90
C THR A 298 11.05 -5.80 13.06
N ARG A 299 10.45 -5.58 14.24
CA ARG A 299 9.65 -4.40 14.57
C ARG A 299 10.38 -3.09 14.29
N ASP A 300 11.66 -3.03 14.65
CA ASP A 300 12.50 -1.84 14.50
C ASP A 300 13.51 -1.96 13.34
N SER A 301 13.29 -2.90 12.41
CA SER A 301 14.17 -3.02 11.25
C SER A 301 14.12 -1.74 10.41
N PRO A 302 15.26 -1.11 10.14
CA PRO A 302 15.28 0.10 9.34
C PRO A 302 14.83 -0.20 7.91
N VAL A 303 14.03 0.70 7.37
CA VAL A 303 13.71 0.73 5.94
C VAL A 303 14.36 1.98 5.36
N LYS A 304 15.31 1.77 4.45
CA LYS A 304 16.03 2.86 3.77
C LYS A 304 15.78 2.77 2.28
N MET A 305 15.26 3.86 1.73
CA MET A 305 14.99 4.02 0.32
C MET A 305 15.48 5.40 -0.13
N GLU A 306 15.94 5.49 -1.36
CA GLU A 306 16.29 6.74 -2.03
C GLU A 306 15.56 6.81 -3.37
N ALA A 307 15.19 8.02 -3.81
CA ALA A 307 14.56 8.20 -5.11
C ALA A 307 15.13 9.40 -5.85
N VAL A 308 15.21 9.26 -7.18
CA VAL A 308 15.59 10.34 -8.10
C VAL A 308 14.47 10.58 -9.10
N ALA A 309 13.98 11.80 -9.18
CA ALA A 309 13.08 12.26 -10.23
C ALA A 309 13.88 12.85 -11.40
N VAL A 310 13.69 12.28 -12.58
CA VAL A 310 14.35 12.66 -13.83
C VAL A 310 13.41 13.56 -14.64
N ALA A 311 13.89 14.72 -15.05
CA ALA A 311 13.12 15.67 -15.86
C ALA A 311 12.92 15.18 -17.30
N GLU A 312 11.78 15.53 -17.90
CA GLU A 312 11.57 15.44 -19.34
C GLU A 312 12.51 16.45 -20.05
N PRO A 313 13.29 15.99 -21.05
CA PRO A 313 14.17 16.88 -21.80
C PRO A 313 13.42 18.09 -22.37
N GLY A 314 13.90 19.29 -22.07
CA GLY A 314 13.33 20.54 -22.59
C GLY A 314 12.07 21.06 -21.88
N SER A 315 11.58 20.38 -20.83
CA SER A 315 10.38 20.79 -20.09
C SER A 315 10.61 21.86 -19.02
N GLY A 316 11.86 22.08 -18.59
CA GLY A 316 12.21 23.10 -17.59
C GLY A 316 12.37 24.50 -18.18
N GLU A 317 12.33 25.52 -17.32
CA GLU A 317 12.57 26.90 -17.76
C GLU A 317 13.93 27.03 -18.45
N LYS A 318 13.93 27.53 -19.70
CA LYS A 318 15.15 28.03 -20.34
C LYS A 318 15.63 29.19 -19.48
N LYS A 319 16.73 29.00 -18.72
CA LYS A 319 17.45 30.10 -18.08
C LYS A 319 17.60 31.20 -19.13
N LYS A 320 16.90 32.33 -18.97
CA LYS A 320 17.08 33.52 -19.80
C LYS A 320 18.58 33.82 -19.72
N LYS A 321 19.33 33.52 -20.80
CA LYS A 321 20.70 33.99 -20.95
C LYS A 321 20.61 35.51 -20.79
N LYS A 322 21.00 36.05 -19.63
CA LYS A 322 21.27 37.49 -19.50
C LYS A 322 22.32 37.77 -20.56
N LYS A 323 21.91 38.34 -21.70
CA LYS A 323 22.82 38.95 -22.65
C LYS A 323 23.56 40.01 -21.84
N LYS A 324 24.82 39.76 -21.51
CA LYS A 324 25.75 40.81 -21.11
C LYS A 324 25.82 41.73 -22.33
N LYS A 325 25.21 42.91 -22.22
CA LYS A 325 25.57 44.06 -23.04
C LYS A 325 26.90 44.59 -22.53
#